data_AF-A0A328SSG5-F1
#
_entry.id   AF-A0A328SSG5-F1
#
_cell.length_a   1.000
_cell.length_b   1.000
_cell.length_c   1.000
_cell.angle_alpha   90.00
_cell.angle_beta   90.00
_cell.angle_gamma   90.00
#
_symmetry.space_group_name_H-M   'P 1'
#
loop_
_entity.id
_entity.type
_entity.pdbx_description
1 polymer ?
#
loop_
_entity_poly.entity_id
_entity_poly.type
_entity_poly.pdbx_seq_one_letter_code
_entity_poly.pdbx_strand_id
1 'polypeptide(L)'
;MSYIVCRNCKNFVEVDEKVPLSFDKCEKCGHIMEFAPNNTELNIVLEDIQVPELSSQKVCMSCHSMNPRETGACLHCGSTNLHFQYDFESFKNFQKVNGIQNDLDLTNQANTIIIQASPTFSPKRNILFRLFSLMIGLIDFFFFSVVGLELVLGSSEFPADIMAFVTQNLYPLMAIISVSLILAGLMSVMIIPKMSYRDSVETSATIGVVVGLITFVVSKDLLTLIVSIIICTILTSIGGLIGEYIIHRLTRS
;
A
#
# COMPACT_ATOMS: atom_id res chain seq x y z
N MET A 1 30.38 12.42 8.46
CA MET A 1 30.80 13.68 9.09
C MET A 1 29.76 14.71 8.69
N SER A 2 29.14 15.35 9.69
CA SER A 2 28.11 16.36 9.52
C SER A 2 28.65 17.74 9.91
N TYR A 3 28.06 18.78 9.35
CA TYR A 3 28.53 20.15 9.45
C TYR A 3 27.36 21.10 9.73
N ILE A 4 27.66 22.22 10.38
CA ILE A 4 26.76 23.37 10.49
C ILE A 4 27.41 24.51 9.73
N VAL A 5 26.69 25.16 8.81
CA VAL A 5 27.25 26.12 7.84
C VAL A 5 26.45 27.44 7.85
N CYS A 6 27.11 28.60 7.91
CA CYS A 6 26.48 29.90 7.58
C CYS A 6 26.58 30.10 6.07
N ARG A 7 25.43 30.09 5.38
CA ARG A 7 25.36 30.35 3.93
C ARG A 7 25.94 31.71 3.53
N ASN A 8 25.80 32.72 4.40
CA ASN A 8 26.25 34.08 4.11
C ASN A 8 27.78 34.27 4.20
N CYS A 9 28.43 33.71 5.22
CA CYS A 9 29.89 33.88 5.40
C CYS A 9 30.70 32.63 5.04
N LYS A 10 30.05 31.56 4.58
CA LYS A 10 30.65 30.28 4.18
C LYS A 10 31.51 29.64 5.28
N ASN A 11 31.29 30.03 6.53
CA ASN A 11 31.95 29.44 7.68
C ASN A 11 31.19 28.18 8.08
N PHE A 12 31.92 27.10 8.36
CA PHE A 12 31.33 25.85 8.81
C PHE A 12 32.05 25.31 10.05
N VAL A 13 31.33 24.54 10.84
CA VAL A 13 31.82 23.84 12.03
C VAL A 13 31.44 22.37 11.89
N GLU A 14 32.38 21.47 12.15
CA GLU A 14 32.10 20.04 12.18
C GLU A 14 31.31 19.70 13.44
N VAL A 15 30.26 18.91 13.29
CA VAL A 15 29.38 18.52 14.39
C VAL A 15 30.00 17.35 15.14
N ASP A 16 30.17 17.52 16.46
CA ASP A 16 30.40 16.42 17.37
C ASP A 16 29.06 15.80 17.78
N GLU A 17 28.86 14.51 17.43
CA GLU A 17 27.64 13.74 17.73
C GLU A 17 27.31 13.65 19.23
N LYS A 18 28.27 13.98 20.11
CA LYS A 18 28.12 13.94 21.57
C LYS A 18 27.54 15.21 22.19
N VAL A 19 27.39 16.28 21.41
CA VAL A 19 26.92 17.59 21.88
C VAL A 19 25.57 17.90 21.22
N PRO A 20 24.58 18.45 21.94
CA PRO A 20 23.34 18.87 21.32
C PRO A 20 23.61 19.92 20.23
N LEU A 21 23.05 19.68 19.05
CA LEU A 21 23.10 20.61 17.91
C LEU A 21 22.48 21.95 18.29
N SER A 22 23.27 23.02 18.30
CA SER A 22 22.79 24.40 18.42
C SER A 22 22.79 25.04 17.02
N PHE A 23 21.63 25.55 16.62
CA PHE A 23 21.43 26.30 15.38
C PHE A 23 21.39 27.81 15.66
N ASP A 24 22.19 28.25 16.63
CA ASP A 24 22.30 29.66 16.97
C ASP A 24 22.81 30.47 15.78
N LYS A 25 22.55 31.78 15.80
CA LYS A 25 23.04 32.70 14.78
C LYS A 25 24.56 32.58 14.69
N CYS A 26 25.07 32.48 13.48
CA CYS A 26 26.50 32.37 13.24
C CYS A 26 27.26 33.54 13.88
N GLU A 27 28.29 33.23 14.65
CA GLU A 27 29.08 34.19 15.43
C GLU A 27 29.72 35.29 14.57
N LYS A 28 30.04 34.97 13.30
CA LYS A 28 30.68 35.92 12.37
C LYS A 28 29.68 36.79 11.62
N CYS A 29 28.53 36.22 11.21
CA CYS A 29 27.63 36.83 10.24
C CYS A 29 26.26 37.22 10.85
N GLY A 30 25.90 36.71 12.03
CA GLY A 30 24.59 36.89 12.65
C GLY A 30 23.42 36.24 11.91
N HIS A 31 23.68 35.53 10.81
CA HIS A 31 22.67 34.83 10.02
C HIS A 31 22.44 33.41 10.53
N ILE A 32 21.30 32.84 10.11
CA ILE A 32 20.87 31.49 10.46
C ILE A 32 21.87 30.47 9.90
N MET A 33 22.17 29.44 10.68
CA MET A 33 23.01 28.34 10.24
C MET A 33 22.18 27.17 9.72
N GLU A 34 22.67 26.51 8.67
CA GLU A 34 22.05 25.37 8.02
C GLU A 34 22.83 24.10 8.35
N PHE A 35 22.12 22.96 8.45
CA PHE A 35 22.73 21.66 8.69
C PHE A 35 23.12 20.99 7.37
N ALA A 36 24.35 20.51 7.27
CA ALA A 36 24.84 19.71 6.16
C ALA A 36 25.26 18.30 6.67
N PRO A 37 24.51 17.24 6.39
CA PRO A 37 24.76 15.88 6.90
C PRO A 37 26.00 15.21 6.29
N ASN A 38 26.51 15.69 5.16
CA ASN A 38 27.63 15.10 4.43
C ASN A 38 28.46 16.17 3.69
N ASN A 39 29.64 15.79 3.21
CA ASN A 39 30.56 16.68 2.47
C ASN A 39 29.94 17.23 1.17
N THR A 40 29.04 16.47 0.54
CA THR A 40 28.38 16.88 -0.70
C THR A 40 27.43 18.05 -0.45
N GLU A 41 26.62 17.98 0.61
CA GLU A 41 25.72 19.05 1.02
C GLU A 41 26.49 20.25 1.60
N LEU A 42 27.62 20.02 2.28
CA LEU A 42 28.52 21.10 2.67
C LEU A 42 29.00 21.90 1.44
N ASN A 43 29.48 21.20 0.41
CA ASN A 43 29.95 21.85 -0.81
C ASN A 43 28.82 22.58 -1.56
N ILE A 44 27.61 22.01 -1.59
CA ILE A 44 26.43 22.67 -2.17
C ILE A 44 26.15 24.02 -1.49
N VAL A 45 26.21 24.07 -0.15
CA VAL A 45 25.97 25.32 0.61
C VAL A 45 27.14 26.31 0.44
N LEU A 46 28.39 25.83 0.44
CA LEU A 46 29.58 26.68 0.26
C LEU A 46 29.67 27.30 -1.15
N GLU A 47 29.25 26.56 -2.17
CA GLU A 47 29.26 27.00 -3.56
C GLU A 47 27.96 27.71 -3.99
N ASP A 48 27.02 27.91 -3.05
CA ASP A 48 25.69 28.51 -3.25
C ASP A 48 24.93 27.86 -4.42
N ILE A 49 25.08 26.55 -4.56
CA ILE A 49 24.45 25.78 -5.62
C ILE A 49 22.98 25.62 -5.29
N GLN A 50 22.11 26.21 -6.14
CA GLN A 50 20.67 26.01 -6.03
C GLN A 50 20.34 24.55 -6.35
N VAL A 51 19.89 23.81 -5.33
CA VAL A 51 19.37 22.45 -5.49
C VAL A 51 18.16 22.52 -6.43
N PRO A 52 18.09 21.69 -7.48
CA PRO A 52 17.00 21.77 -8.44
C PRO A 52 15.67 21.53 -7.74
N GLU A 53 14.75 22.48 -7.88
CA GLU A 53 13.42 22.37 -7.30
C GLU A 53 12.68 21.16 -7.89
N LEU A 54 12.02 20.41 -7.02
CA LEU A 54 11.12 19.34 -7.42
C LEU A 54 9.93 19.98 -8.16
N SER A 55 9.69 19.58 -9.40
CA SER A 55 8.60 20.15 -10.19
C SER A 55 7.25 19.89 -9.51
N SER A 56 6.28 20.75 -9.79
CA SER A 56 4.89 20.62 -9.33
C SER A 56 4.14 19.42 -9.95
N GLN A 57 4.82 18.62 -10.77
CA GLN A 57 4.24 17.57 -11.58
C GLN A 57 4.92 16.22 -11.32
N LYS A 58 4.12 15.16 -11.37
CA LYS A 58 4.53 13.77 -11.29
C LYS A 58 4.26 13.08 -12.62
N VAL A 59 5.17 12.25 -13.09
CA VAL A 59 4.99 11.45 -14.31
C VAL A 59 4.62 10.02 -13.93
N CYS A 60 3.55 9.48 -14.52
CA CYS A 60 3.18 8.09 -14.32
C CYS A 60 4.11 7.15 -15.10
N MET A 61 4.69 6.15 -14.46
CA MET A 61 5.57 5.19 -15.17
C MET A 61 4.78 4.25 -16.11
N SER A 62 3.51 4.01 -15.81
CA SER A 62 2.71 3.04 -16.57
C SER A 62 2.17 3.60 -17.88
N CYS A 63 1.82 4.88 -17.93
CA CYS A 63 1.25 5.52 -19.12
C CYS A 63 1.94 6.82 -19.52
N HIS A 64 3.00 7.22 -18.81
CA HIS A 64 3.76 8.45 -19.05
C HIS A 64 2.93 9.74 -18.96
N SER A 65 1.72 9.68 -18.40
CA SER A 65 0.89 10.87 -18.22
C SER A 65 1.41 11.76 -17.10
N MET A 66 1.33 13.07 -17.30
CA MET A 66 1.60 14.06 -16.27
C MET A 66 0.43 14.15 -15.28
N ASN A 67 0.75 14.21 -14.00
CA ASN A 67 -0.19 14.22 -12.90
C ASN A 67 0.17 15.34 -11.90
N PRO A 68 -0.80 16.03 -11.28
CA PRO A 68 -0.52 17.02 -10.24
C PRO A 68 0.21 16.43 -9.03
N ARG A 69 1.07 17.20 -8.36
CA ARG A 69 1.85 16.75 -7.19
C ARG A 69 1.03 16.13 -6.07
N GLU A 70 -0.18 16.60 -5.83
CA GLU A 70 -1.04 16.12 -4.73
C GLU A 70 -1.70 14.76 -5.01
N THR A 71 -1.62 14.27 -6.26
CA THR A 71 -2.23 12.99 -6.62
C THR A 71 -1.42 11.80 -6.11
N GLY A 72 -2.12 10.89 -5.42
CA GLY A 72 -1.55 9.62 -4.91
C GLY A 72 -1.58 8.48 -5.94
N ALA A 73 -2.35 8.64 -7.01
CA ALA A 73 -2.44 7.70 -8.12
C ALA A 73 -2.58 8.47 -9.44
N CYS A 74 -2.12 7.84 -10.52
CA CYS A 74 -2.25 8.37 -11.86
C CYS A 74 -3.72 8.51 -12.22
N LEU A 75 -4.13 9.74 -12.56
CA LEU A 75 -5.49 10.09 -12.98
C LEU A 75 -5.89 9.38 -14.28
N HIS A 76 -4.92 8.96 -15.10
CA HIS A 76 -5.19 8.31 -16.38
C HIS A 76 -5.28 6.79 -16.31
N CYS A 77 -4.45 6.12 -15.50
CA CYS A 77 -4.37 4.64 -15.49
C CYS A 77 -4.49 4.01 -14.10
N GLY A 78 -4.77 4.81 -13.07
CA GLY A 78 -4.90 4.36 -11.68
C GLY A 78 -3.59 3.83 -11.06
N SER A 79 -2.47 3.90 -11.78
CA SER A 79 -1.18 3.44 -11.29
C SER A 79 -0.65 4.37 -10.20
N THR A 80 -0.25 3.82 -9.07
CA THR A 80 0.41 4.56 -7.97
C THR A 80 1.90 4.79 -8.23
N ASN A 81 2.44 4.26 -9.33
CA ASN A 81 3.82 4.47 -9.74
C ASN A 81 3.98 5.83 -10.43
N LEU A 82 4.12 6.87 -9.61
CA LEU A 82 4.31 8.25 -9.99
C LEU A 82 5.73 8.70 -9.61
N HIS A 83 6.48 9.22 -10.57
CA HIS A 83 7.82 9.78 -10.34
C HIS A 83 7.77 11.30 -10.30
N PHE A 84 8.47 11.88 -9.34
CA PHE A 84 8.72 13.31 -9.34
C PHE A 84 9.70 13.65 -10.46
N GLN A 85 9.36 14.65 -11.25
CA GLN A 85 10.30 15.24 -12.21
C GLN A 85 10.98 16.43 -11.53
N TYR A 86 12.28 16.63 -11.75
CA TYR A 86 12.92 17.89 -11.41
C TYR A 86 12.51 18.95 -12.43
N ASP A 87 12.36 20.19 -12.00
CA ASP A 87 12.14 21.28 -12.93
C ASP A 87 13.36 21.41 -13.86
N PHE A 88 13.08 21.43 -15.17
CA PHE A 88 14.09 21.38 -16.22
C PHE A 88 14.96 22.65 -16.22
N GLU A 89 14.39 23.80 -15.86
CA GLU A 89 15.14 25.06 -15.78
C GLU A 89 16.15 25.03 -14.62
N SER A 90 15.72 24.52 -13.46
CA SER A 90 16.55 24.36 -12.25
C SER A 90 17.69 23.36 -12.48
N PHE A 91 17.41 22.25 -13.17
CA PHE A 91 18.43 21.27 -13.53
C PHE A 91 19.44 21.79 -14.56
N LYS A 92 19.00 22.57 -15.56
CA LYS A 92 19.88 23.18 -16.57
C LYS A 92 20.83 24.19 -15.93
N ASN A 93 20.35 24.98 -14.96
CA ASN A 93 21.20 25.89 -14.21
C ASN A 93 22.21 25.13 -13.34
N PHE A 94 21.81 24.04 -12.69
CA PHE A 94 22.71 23.15 -11.94
C PHE A 94 23.82 22.54 -12.82
N GLN A 95 23.48 22.02 -14.01
CA GLN A 95 24.48 21.49 -14.96
C GLN A 95 25.44 22.56 -15.48
N LYS A 96 24.94 23.77 -15.75
CA LYS A 96 25.75 24.89 -16.24
C LYS A 96 26.76 25.36 -15.19
N VAL A 97 26.38 25.33 -13.91
CA VAL A 97 27.26 25.71 -12.78
C VAL A 97 28.32 24.64 -12.51
N ASN A 98 27.97 23.35 -12.67
CA ASN A 98 28.87 22.23 -12.33
C ASN A 98 29.84 21.80 -13.45
N GLY A 99 29.86 22.46 -14.61
CA GLY A 99 30.82 22.16 -15.67
C GLY A 99 30.79 20.71 -16.17
N ILE A 100 29.69 19.99 -15.96
CA ILE A 100 29.51 18.60 -16.44
C ILE A 100 29.07 18.69 -17.91
N GLN A 101 30.00 19.12 -18.74
CA GLN A 101 29.87 19.10 -20.20
C GLN A 101 30.46 17.78 -20.68
N ASN A 102 29.77 16.67 -20.35
CA ASN A 102 30.02 15.41 -21.03
C ASN A 102 29.10 15.37 -22.25
N ASP A 103 29.71 15.22 -23.42
CA ASP A 103 29.10 14.83 -24.69
C ASP A 103 28.14 13.65 -24.49
N LEU A 104 26.87 13.95 -24.20
CA LEU A 104 25.79 13.04 -24.53
C LEU A 104 25.03 13.66 -25.69
N ASP A 105 25.29 13.09 -26.87
CA ASP A 105 24.51 13.24 -28.08
C ASP A 105 23.03 13.35 -27.75
N LEU A 106 22.54 14.58 -27.86
CA LEU A 106 21.17 14.99 -27.60
C LEU A 106 20.30 14.63 -28.80
N THR A 107 20.23 13.34 -29.14
CA THR A 107 19.25 12.82 -30.08
C THR A 107 18.43 11.70 -29.44
N ASN A 108 17.18 12.06 -29.12
CA ASN A 108 16.00 11.18 -29.04
C ASN A 108 15.68 10.36 -27.79
N GLN A 109 16.25 10.59 -26.61
CA GLN A 109 15.64 10.06 -25.39
C GLN A 109 15.61 11.12 -24.29
N ALA A 110 14.38 11.49 -23.90
CA ALA A 110 14.10 12.33 -22.75
C ALA A 110 14.75 11.70 -21.51
N ASN A 111 15.91 12.23 -21.13
CA ASN A 111 16.63 11.86 -19.92
C ASN A 111 15.88 12.37 -18.70
N THR A 112 14.78 11.69 -18.35
CA THR A 112 14.28 11.64 -16.99
C THR A 112 15.33 10.88 -16.17
N ILE A 113 16.01 11.55 -15.26
CA ILE A 113 16.75 10.84 -14.20
C ILE A 113 15.68 10.19 -13.32
N ILE A 114 15.31 8.96 -13.65
CA ILE A 114 14.35 8.17 -12.89
C ILE A 114 15.08 7.73 -11.63
N ILE A 115 14.95 8.52 -10.57
CA ILE A 115 15.18 7.98 -9.23
C ILE A 115 14.06 6.95 -9.06
N GLN A 116 14.41 5.67 -9.19
CA GLN A 116 13.61 4.55 -8.70
C GLN A 116 13.53 4.66 -7.17
N ALA A 117 12.82 5.66 -6.66
CA ALA A 117 12.08 5.49 -5.44
C ALA A 117 11.07 4.40 -5.77
N SER A 118 11.45 3.17 -5.48
CA SER A 118 10.55 2.04 -5.55
C SER A 118 9.76 2.06 -4.25
N PRO A 119 8.53 2.60 -4.19
CA PRO A 119 7.54 1.93 -3.39
C PRO A 119 7.22 0.68 -4.22
N THR A 120 8.05 -0.35 -4.10
CA THR A 120 7.51 -1.69 -4.28
C THR A 120 6.43 -1.80 -3.21
N PHE A 121 5.20 -1.41 -3.57
CA PHE A 121 3.99 -1.73 -2.84
C PHE A 121 3.84 -3.24 -3.00
N SER A 122 4.70 -3.96 -2.30
CA SER A 122 4.56 -5.39 -2.15
C SER A 122 3.45 -5.54 -1.11
N PRO A 123 2.29 -6.10 -1.47
CA PRO A 123 1.24 -6.38 -0.48
C PRO A 123 1.77 -7.27 0.66
N LYS A 124 2.88 -7.97 0.44
CA LYS A 124 3.63 -8.72 1.47
C LYS A 124 4.17 -7.89 2.63
N ARG A 125 4.48 -6.59 2.45
CA ARG A 125 5.13 -5.79 3.52
C ARG A 125 4.17 -4.88 4.27
N ASN A 126 3.00 -4.59 3.71
CA ASN A 126 2.00 -3.75 4.37
C ASN A 126 0.95 -4.61 5.08
N ILE A 127 1.34 -5.15 6.23
CA ILE A 127 0.48 -5.94 7.14
C ILE A 127 -0.85 -5.24 7.40
N LEU A 128 -0.86 -3.91 7.46
CA LEU A 128 -2.05 -3.10 7.71
C LEU A 128 -3.15 -3.28 6.65
N PHE A 129 -2.79 -3.35 5.36
CA PHE A 129 -3.79 -3.58 4.30
C PHE A 129 -4.32 -5.02 4.32
N ARG A 130 -3.47 -6.00 4.65
CA ARG A 130 -3.90 -7.39 4.82
C ARG A 130 -4.88 -7.54 5.98
N LEU A 131 -4.61 -6.84 7.09
CA LEU A 131 -5.50 -6.82 8.26
C LEU A 131 -6.83 -6.15 7.92
N PHE A 132 -6.81 -5.05 7.18
CA PHE A 132 -8.01 -4.36 6.74
C PHE A 132 -8.88 -5.23 5.80
N SER A 133 -8.26 -5.89 4.82
CA SER A 133 -8.94 -6.84 3.93
C SER A 133 -9.54 -8.03 4.70
N LEU A 134 -8.82 -8.55 5.70
CA LEU A 134 -9.32 -9.61 6.58
C LEU A 134 -10.54 -9.15 7.39
N MET A 135 -10.49 -7.94 7.98
CA MET A 135 -11.59 -7.39 8.75
C MET A 135 -12.85 -7.20 7.89
N ILE A 136 -12.71 -6.68 6.68
CA ILE A 136 -13.86 -6.51 5.77
C ILE A 136 -14.42 -7.86 5.36
N GLY A 137 -13.58 -8.82 4.95
CA GLY A 137 -14.05 -10.15 4.59
C GLY A 137 -14.77 -10.87 5.74
N LEU A 138 -14.34 -10.66 6.98
CA LEU A 138 -15.00 -11.19 8.17
C LEU A 138 -16.36 -10.51 8.43
N ILE A 139 -16.44 -9.18 8.29
CA ILE A 139 -17.70 -8.42 8.41
C ILE A 139 -18.70 -8.88 7.35
N ASP A 140 -18.24 -9.00 6.10
CA ASP A 140 -19.06 -9.45 4.97
C ASP A 140 -19.60 -10.87 5.19
N PHE A 141 -18.76 -11.78 5.71
CA PHE A 141 -19.20 -13.13 6.06
C PHE A 141 -20.37 -13.11 7.06
N PHE A 142 -20.27 -12.33 8.13
CA PHE A 142 -21.35 -12.22 9.12
C PHE A 142 -22.58 -11.55 8.52
N PHE A 143 -22.40 -10.50 7.73
CA PHE A 143 -23.50 -9.82 7.06
C PHE A 143 -24.29 -10.76 6.16
N PHE A 144 -23.64 -11.48 5.24
CA PHE A 144 -24.31 -12.43 4.35
C PHE A 144 -24.90 -13.63 5.10
N SER A 145 -24.26 -14.08 6.17
CA SER A 145 -24.79 -15.17 7.00
C SER A 145 -26.07 -14.77 7.74
N VAL A 146 -26.13 -13.54 8.28
CA VAL A 146 -27.31 -13.01 8.95
C VAL A 146 -28.46 -12.81 7.96
N VAL A 147 -28.19 -12.19 6.81
CA VAL A 147 -29.20 -12.01 5.75
C VAL A 147 -29.71 -13.38 5.27
N GLY A 148 -28.82 -14.35 5.08
CA GLY A 148 -29.23 -15.70 4.70
C GLY A 148 -30.06 -16.40 5.77
N LEU A 149 -29.69 -16.25 7.06
CA LEU A 149 -30.46 -16.81 8.16
C LEU A 149 -31.88 -16.21 8.22
N GLU A 150 -32.00 -14.90 8.00
CA GLU A 150 -33.30 -14.21 7.89
C GLU A 150 -34.13 -14.75 6.71
N LEU A 151 -33.49 -15.07 5.58
CA LEU A 151 -34.19 -15.70 4.44
C LEU A 151 -34.73 -17.11 4.76
N VAL A 152 -34.08 -17.85 5.66
CA VAL A 152 -34.55 -19.20 6.07
C VAL A 152 -35.61 -19.11 7.16
N LEU A 153 -35.43 -18.23 8.14
CA LEU A 153 -36.40 -18.00 9.22
C LEU A 153 -37.66 -17.27 8.70
N GLY A 154 -37.52 -16.45 7.66
CA GLY A 154 -38.58 -15.55 7.20
C GLY A 154 -39.02 -14.59 8.31
N SER A 155 -40.33 -14.38 8.45
CA SER A 155 -40.92 -13.54 9.50
C SER A 155 -41.21 -14.29 10.81
N SER A 156 -40.70 -15.52 10.97
CA SER A 156 -40.96 -16.31 12.18
C SER A 156 -40.03 -15.92 13.33
N GLU A 157 -40.53 -16.01 14.56
CA GLU A 157 -39.70 -15.86 15.76
C GLU A 157 -38.67 -16.99 15.84
N PHE A 158 -37.53 -16.72 16.50
CA PHE A 158 -36.48 -17.73 16.68
C PHE A 158 -37.06 -18.98 17.36
N PRO A 159 -36.90 -20.18 16.77
CA PRO A 159 -37.45 -21.40 17.34
C PRO A 159 -36.79 -21.70 18.69
N ALA A 160 -37.60 -22.06 19.67
CA ALA A 160 -37.13 -22.43 21.01
C ALA A 160 -36.18 -23.63 20.99
N ASP A 161 -36.32 -24.52 20.01
CA ASP A 161 -35.45 -25.67 19.80
C ASP A 161 -34.54 -25.47 18.58
N ILE A 162 -33.39 -24.84 18.82
CA ILE A 162 -32.38 -24.48 17.81
C ILE A 162 -31.85 -25.73 17.12
N MET A 163 -31.68 -26.84 17.84
CA MET A 163 -31.08 -28.06 17.29
C MET A 163 -32.03 -28.76 16.32
N ALA A 164 -33.33 -28.80 16.65
CA ALA A 164 -34.36 -29.28 15.74
C ALA A 164 -34.42 -28.43 14.46
N PHE A 165 -34.35 -27.10 14.61
CA PHE A 165 -34.34 -26.17 13.48
C PHE A 165 -33.13 -26.37 12.56
N VAL A 166 -31.92 -26.47 13.11
CA VAL A 166 -30.69 -26.69 12.34
C VAL A 166 -30.74 -28.03 11.59
N THR A 167 -31.27 -29.08 12.24
CA THR A 167 -31.38 -30.41 11.61
C THR A 167 -32.39 -30.42 10.47
N GLN A 168 -33.53 -29.73 10.62
CA GLN A 168 -34.57 -29.61 9.59
C GLN A 168 -34.12 -28.75 8.40
N ASN A 169 -33.34 -27.69 8.68
CA ASN A 169 -32.86 -26.73 7.69
C ASN A 169 -31.38 -26.90 7.35
N LEU A 170 -30.84 -28.13 7.48
CA LEU A 170 -29.42 -28.39 7.29
C LEU A 170 -28.93 -27.98 5.89
N TYR A 171 -29.64 -28.40 4.85
CA TYR A 171 -29.28 -28.08 3.46
C TYR A 171 -29.29 -26.58 3.14
N PRO A 172 -30.37 -25.82 3.43
CA PRO A 172 -30.38 -24.37 3.16
C PRO A 172 -29.34 -23.62 4.00
N LEU A 173 -29.14 -23.97 5.28
CA LEU A 173 -28.12 -23.34 6.12
C LEU A 173 -26.70 -23.60 5.59
N MET A 174 -26.41 -24.84 5.16
CA MET A 174 -25.12 -25.16 4.54
C MET A 174 -24.89 -24.41 3.24
N ALA A 175 -25.93 -24.23 2.42
CA ALA A 175 -25.85 -23.45 1.18
C ALA A 175 -25.54 -21.97 1.48
N ILE A 176 -26.23 -21.38 2.47
CA ILE A 176 -26.00 -19.99 2.89
C ILE A 176 -24.59 -19.78 3.40
N ILE A 177 -24.10 -20.66 4.28
CA ILE A 177 -22.74 -20.58 4.82
C ILE A 177 -21.73 -20.69 3.68
N SER A 178 -21.94 -21.62 2.74
CA SER A 178 -21.04 -21.82 1.60
C SER A 178 -20.99 -20.59 0.68
N VAL A 179 -22.15 -20.01 0.35
CA VAL A 179 -22.23 -18.80 -0.48
C VAL A 179 -21.62 -17.60 0.25
N SER A 180 -21.87 -17.46 1.55
CA SER A 180 -21.31 -16.38 2.37
C SER A 180 -19.78 -16.44 2.43
N LEU A 181 -19.20 -17.65 2.55
CA LEU A 181 -17.75 -17.84 2.52
C LEU A 181 -17.14 -17.49 1.16
N ILE A 182 -17.80 -17.87 0.06
CA ILE A 182 -17.34 -17.54 -1.29
C ILE A 182 -17.39 -16.02 -1.51
N LEU A 183 -18.48 -15.36 -1.12
CA LEU A 183 -18.63 -13.91 -1.23
C LEU A 183 -17.63 -13.15 -0.36
N ALA A 184 -17.41 -13.59 0.88
CA ALA A 184 -16.41 -13.01 1.78
C ALA A 184 -14.99 -13.08 1.18
N GLY A 185 -14.62 -14.23 0.59
CA GLY A 185 -13.36 -14.38 -0.13
C GLY A 185 -13.25 -13.43 -1.32
N LEU A 186 -14.31 -13.33 -2.12
CA LEU A 186 -14.36 -12.44 -3.29
C LEU A 186 -14.20 -10.97 -2.91
N MET A 187 -14.96 -10.49 -1.92
CA MET A 187 -14.94 -9.08 -1.50
C MET A 187 -13.60 -8.68 -0.89
N SER A 188 -12.95 -9.60 -0.16
CA SER A 188 -11.64 -9.34 0.44
C SER A 188 -10.55 -8.97 -0.57
N VAL A 189 -10.63 -9.53 -1.79
CA VAL A 189 -9.67 -9.31 -2.87
C VAL A 189 -9.97 -8.02 -3.63
N MET A 190 -11.24 -7.61 -3.73
CA MET A 190 -11.62 -6.37 -4.43
C MET A 190 -11.07 -5.09 -3.79
N ILE A 191 -10.72 -5.14 -2.49
CA ILE A 191 -10.21 -3.99 -1.75
C ILE A 191 -8.75 -3.68 -2.08
N ILE A 192 -7.97 -4.70 -2.48
CA ILE A 192 -6.54 -4.53 -2.73
C ILE A 192 -6.29 -4.51 -4.24
N PRO A 193 -6.04 -3.33 -4.85
CA PRO A 193 -5.81 -3.25 -6.28
C PRO A 193 -4.50 -3.96 -6.65
N LYS A 194 -4.59 -4.87 -7.64
CA LYS A 194 -3.47 -5.60 -8.25
C LYS A 194 -2.74 -6.56 -7.30
N MET A 195 -3.44 -7.57 -6.80
CA MET A 195 -2.79 -8.72 -6.16
C MET A 195 -2.37 -9.77 -7.20
N SER A 196 -1.37 -10.59 -6.89
CA SER A 196 -1.12 -11.79 -7.68
C SER A 196 -2.16 -12.87 -7.31
N TYR A 197 -2.48 -13.79 -8.22
CA TYR A 197 -3.36 -14.93 -7.92
C TYR A 197 -2.94 -15.70 -6.67
N ARG A 198 -1.62 -15.82 -6.43
CA ARG A 198 -1.08 -16.46 -5.24
C ARG A 198 -1.38 -15.67 -3.97
N ASP A 199 -1.17 -14.35 -4.00
CA ASP A 199 -1.40 -13.50 -2.83
C ASP A 199 -2.91 -13.39 -2.53
N SER A 200 -3.76 -13.36 -3.56
CA SER A 200 -5.23 -13.40 -3.43
C SER A 200 -5.74 -14.69 -2.75
N VAL A 201 -5.19 -15.84 -3.13
CA VAL A 201 -5.48 -17.11 -2.45
C VAL A 201 -4.99 -17.06 -1.00
N GLU A 202 -3.80 -16.52 -0.75
CA GLU A 202 -3.23 -16.47 0.60
C GLU A 202 -4.04 -15.57 1.55
N THR A 203 -4.54 -14.43 1.08
CA THR A 203 -5.40 -13.54 1.88
C THR A 203 -6.78 -14.16 2.11
N SER A 204 -7.39 -14.71 1.07
CA SER A 204 -8.72 -15.32 1.17
C SER A 204 -8.70 -16.59 2.03
N ALA A 205 -7.62 -17.38 1.95
CA ALA A 205 -7.39 -18.53 2.81
C ALA A 205 -7.30 -18.12 4.29
N THR A 206 -6.62 -17.01 4.61
CA THR A 206 -6.52 -16.55 6.01
C THR A 206 -7.88 -16.21 6.61
N ILE A 207 -8.84 -15.70 5.82
CA ILE A 207 -10.21 -15.47 6.28
C ILE A 207 -10.89 -16.80 6.62
N GLY A 208 -10.76 -17.80 5.76
CA GLY A 208 -11.33 -19.14 5.99
C GLY A 208 -10.75 -19.83 7.22
N VAL A 209 -9.46 -19.65 7.50
CA VAL A 209 -8.81 -20.13 8.72
C VAL A 209 -9.38 -19.43 9.96
N VAL A 210 -9.53 -18.10 9.93
CA VAL A 210 -10.09 -17.35 11.06
C VAL A 210 -11.55 -17.76 11.31
N VAL A 211 -12.37 -17.85 10.27
CA VAL A 211 -13.77 -18.28 10.40
C VAL A 211 -13.86 -19.72 10.90
N GLY A 212 -13.03 -20.63 10.38
CA GLY A 212 -12.95 -22.00 10.87
C GLY A 212 -12.49 -22.07 12.33
N LEU A 213 -11.58 -21.20 12.78
CA LEU A 213 -11.20 -21.14 14.20
C LEU A 213 -12.33 -20.64 15.10
N ILE A 214 -13.21 -19.75 14.63
CA ILE A 214 -14.39 -19.31 15.40
C ILE A 214 -15.32 -20.50 15.70
N THR A 215 -15.40 -21.50 14.81
CA THR A 215 -16.20 -22.71 15.05
C THR A 215 -15.72 -23.55 16.24
N PHE A 216 -14.48 -23.35 16.72
CA PHE A 216 -13.99 -23.94 17.96
C PHE A 216 -14.85 -23.58 19.18
N VAL A 217 -15.43 -22.38 19.19
CA VAL A 217 -16.29 -21.93 20.28
C VAL A 217 -17.54 -22.81 20.40
N VAL A 218 -17.99 -23.38 19.27
CA VAL A 218 -19.21 -24.17 19.16
C VAL A 218 -18.91 -25.67 19.27
N SER A 219 -17.84 -26.15 18.63
CA SER A 219 -17.48 -27.57 18.64
C SER A 219 -16.24 -27.83 19.50
N LYS A 220 -16.39 -28.69 20.50
CA LYS A 220 -15.28 -29.18 21.35
C LYS A 220 -14.51 -30.34 20.71
N ASP A 221 -14.97 -30.86 19.58
CA ASP A 221 -14.36 -32.00 18.91
C ASP A 221 -13.26 -31.56 17.92
N LEU A 222 -12.02 -31.95 18.22
CA LEU A 222 -10.84 -31.60 17.44
C LEU A 222 -10.95 -32.04 15.96
N LEU A 223 -11.54 -33.21 15.70
CA LEU A 223 -11.72 -33.71 14.34
C LEU A 223 -12.64 -32.79 13.51
N THR A 224 -13.77 -32.39 14.10
CA THR A 224 -14.73 -31.51 13.42
C THR A 224 -14.15 -30.12 13.16
N LEU A 225 -13.31 -29.63 14.06
CA LEU A 225 -12.60 -28.37 13.91
C LEU A 225 -11.62 -28.42 12.72
N ILE A 226 -10.80 -29.47 12.62
CA ILE A 226 -9.83 -29.60 11.52
C ILE A 226 -10.56 -29.66 10.18
N VAL A 227 -11.64 -30.44 10.10
CA VAL A 227 -12.46 -30.55 8.89
C VAL A 227 -13.09 -29.20 8.54
N SER A 228 -13.63 -28.48 9.53
CA SER A 228 -14.24 -27.17 9.30
C SER A 228 -13.23 -26.15 8.80
N ILE A 229 -12.02 -26.09 9.39
CA ILE A 229 -10.96 -25.18 8.94
C ILE A 229 -10.60 -25.47 7.49
N ILE A 230 -10.42 -26.75 7.12
CA ILE A 230 -10.07 -27.14 5.75
C ILE A 230 -11.17 -26.71 4.78
N ILE A 231 -12.44 -27.02 5.07
CA ILE A 231 -13.57 -26.69 4.19
C ILE A 231 -13.71 -25.17 4.05
N CYS A 232 -13.69 -24.42 5.15
CA CYS A 232 -13.79 -22.96 5.12
C CYS A 232 -12.65 -22.34 4.31
N THR A 233 -11.42 -22.81 4.49
CA THR A 233 -10.24 -22.33 3.76
C THR A 233 -10.37 -22.57 2.26
N ILE A 234 -10.84 -23.74 1.85
CA ILE A 234 -11.04 -24.06 0.43
C ILE A 234 -12.11 -23.15 -0.19
N LEU A 235 -13.26 -23.00 0.48
CA LEU A 235 -14.37 -22.20 -0.03
C LEU A 235 -14.01 -20.71 -0.16
N THR A 236 -13.36 -20.12 0.85
CA THR A 236 -12.93 -18.73 0.76
C THR A 236 -11.84 -18.54 -0.29
N SER A 237 -10.92 -19.50 -0.44
CA SER A 237 -9.88 -19.46 -1.48
C SER A 237 -10.48 -19.47 -2.90
N ILE A 238 -11.54 -20.26 -3.13
CA ILE A 238 -12.28 -20.26 -4.40
C ILE A 238 -12.89 -18.88 -4.64
N GLY A 239 -13.50 -18.27 -3.62
CA GLY A 239 -14.01 -16.90 -3.69
C GLY A 239 -12.95 -15.88 -4.09
N GLY A 240 -11.76 -15.97 -3.50
CA GLY A 240 -10.62 -15.12 -3.82
C GLY A 240 -10.13 -15.25 -5.26
N LEU A 241 -10.03 -16.49 -5.77
CA LEU A 241 -9.67 -16.75 -7.17
C LEU A 241 -10.68 -16.16 -8.14
N ILE A 242 -11.97 -16.28 -7.85
CA ILE A 242 -13.04 -15.68 -8.66
C ILE A 242 -12.93 -14.16 -8.62
N GLY A 243 -12.71 -13.56 -7.45
CA GLY A 243 -12.52 -12.12 -7.29
C GLY A 243 -11.36 -11.58 -8.13
N GLU A 244 -10.19 -12.23 -8.05
CA GLU A 244 -9.02 -11.84 -8.84
C GLU A 244 -9.27 -11.98 -10.35
N TYR A 245 -9.93 -13.06 -10.78
CA TYR A 245 -10.31 -13.25 -12.19
C TYR A 245 -11.21 -12.12 -12.70
N ILE A 246 -12.18 -11.67 -11.91
CA ILE A 246 -13.07 -10.55 -12.25
C ILE A 246 -12.27 -9.25 -12.38
N ILE A 247 -11.42 -8.94 -11.40
CA ILE A 247 -10.59 -7.71 -11.41
C ILE A 247 -9.67 -7.70 -12.61
N HIS A 248 -9.01 -8.83 -12.91
CA HIS A 248 -8.13 -8.94 -14.06
C HIS A 248 -8.87 -8.74 -15.39
N ARG A 249 -10.13 -9.18 -15.48
CA ARG A 249 -10.97 -8.95 -16.67
C ARG A 249 -11.41 -7.50 -16.81
N LEU A 250 -11.73 -6.83 -15.70
CA LEU A 250 -12.17 -5.42 -15.68
C LEU A 250 -11.02 -4.44 -15.93
N THR A 251 -9.82 -4.73 -15.44
CA THR A 251 -8.65 -3.83 -15.54
C THR A 251 -7.87 -3.95 -16.85
N ARG A 252 -8.17 -4.97 -17.67
CA ARG A 252 -7.55 -5.18 -19.00
C ARG A 252 -8.39 -4.62 -20.15
N SER A 253 -9.57 -4.06 -19.85
CA SER A 253 -10.41 -3.30 -20.80
C SER A 253 -10.04 -1.82 -20.79
#